data_AF-I2NGN7-F1
#
_entry.id   AF-I2NGN7-F1
#
_cell.length_a   1.000
_cell.length_b   1.000
_cell.length_c   1.000
_cell.angle_alpha   90.00
_cell.angle_beta   90.00
_cell.angle_gamma   90.00
#
_symmetry.space_group_name_H-M   'P 1'
#
loop_
_entity.id
_entity.type
_entity.pdbx_description
1 polymer ?
#
loop_
_entity_poly.entity_id
_entity_poly.type
_entity_poly.pdbx_seq_one_letter_code
_entity_poly.pdbx_strand_id
1 'polypeptide(L)'
;MLDTNFKEYLDDEFGRILPENQNKYRELFKRLGFGKINHDFVEFWSTYSDEIYGKIGYLVDLAMDLEDFSSSQTEILRKNIGLPDNYFSLLNNELDDYILYDKNTDEVFFVEAPNIQKFIENKQFSKHWNSFEYFIKDYLNYNA
;
A
#
# COMPACT_ATOMS: atom_id res chain seq x y z
N MET A 1 -6.86 -1.58 -14.08
CA MET A 1 -5.72 -0.97 -14.79
C MET A 1 -5.84 0.52 -14.54
N LEU A 2 -4.85 1.12 -13.88
CA LEU A 2 -4.85 2.56 -13.60
C LEU A 2 -5.14 3.36 -14.89
N ASP A 3 -6.02 4.34 -14.76
CA ASP A 3 -6.38 5.28 -15.82
C ASP A 3 -5.13 5.95 -16.45
N THR A 4 -5.20 6.24 -17.76
CA THR A 4 -4.06 6.80 -18.52
C THR A 4 -3.67 8.19 -18.02
N ASN A 5 -4.64 9.09 -17.79
CA ASN A 5 -4.35 10.44 -17.32
C ASN A 5 -3.72 10.40 -15.93
N PHE A 6 -4.16 9.44 -15.10
CA PHE A 6 -3.56 9.24 -13.79
C PHE A 6 -2.12 8.72 -13.88
N LYS A 7 -1.80 7.81 -14.81
CA LYS A 7 -0.42 7.36 -15.04
C LYS A 7 0.51 8.47 -15.49
N GLU A 8 0.05 9.35 -16.37
CA GLU A 8 0.81 10.53 -16.80
C GLU A 8 1.11 11.45 -15.61
N TYR A 9 0.11 11.72 -14.77
CA TYR A 9 0.30 12.45 -13.51
C TYR A 9 1.34 11.78 -12.60
N LEU A 10 1.27 10.46 -12.40
CA LEU A 10 2.23 9.74 -11.56
C LEU A 10 3.67 9.80 -12.11
N ASP A 11 3.82 9.73 -13.44
CA ASP A 11 5.14 9.83 -14.08
C ASP A 11 5.77 11.21 -13.89
N ASP A 12 4.97 12.28 -13.92
CA ASP A 12 5.42 13.64 -13.68
C ASP A 12 5.78 13.90 -12.21
N GLU A 13 5.05 13.29 -11.26
CA GLU A 13 5.24 13.52 -9.82
C GLU A 13 6.37 12.67 -9.21
N PHE A 14 6.44 11.38 -9.52
CA PHE A 14 7.35 10.45 -8.83
C PHE A 14 8.53 10.00 -9.70
N GLY A 15 8.37 10.04 -11.03
CA GLY A 15 9.32 9.40 -11.94
C GLY A 15 9.33 7.87 -11.80
N ARG A 16 9.94 7.18 -12.76
CA ARG A 16 9.97 5.71 -12.80
C ARG A 16 11.33 5.17 -12.40
N ILE A 17 11.34 4.10 -11.62
CA ILE A 17 12.58 3.36 -11.33
C ILE A 17 13.07 2.57 -12.56
N LEU A 18 14.33 2.11 -12.50
CA LEU A 18 14.94 1.34 -13.58
C LEU A 18 14.17 0.04 -13.88
N PRO A 19 13.98 -0.35 -15.16
CA PRO A 19 13.19 -1.52 -15.55
C PRO A 19 13.59 -2.84 -14.87
N GLU A 20 14.88 -3.03 -14.62
CA GLU A 20 15.41 -4.18 -13.86
C GLU A 20 14.87 -4.26 -12.44
N ASN A 21 14.79 -3.12 -11.74
CA ASN A 21 14.19 -3.04 -10.40
C ASN A 21 12.68 -3.23 -10.46
N GLN A 22 12.01 -2.71 -11.49
CA GLN A 22 10.57 -2.94 -11.65
C GLN A 22 10.25 -4.44 -11.78
N ASN A 23 11.03 -5.18 -12.57
CA ASN A 23 10.86 -6.62 -12.71
C ASN A 23 11.18 -7.39 -11.42
N LYS A 24 12.22 -6.95 -10.69
CA LYS A 24 12.55 -7.48 -9.36
C LYS A 24 11.35 -7.33 -8.40
N TYR A 25 10.71 -6.16 -8.37
CA TYR A 25 9.56 -5.89 -7.50
C TYR A 25 8.31 -6.65 -7.92
N ARG A 26 8.00 -6.75 -9.22
CA ARG A 26 6.90 -7.59 -9.70
C ARG A 26 7.05 -9.04 -9.24
N GLU A 27 8.25 -9.61 -9.34
CA GLU A 27 8.52 -10.97 -8.86
C GLU A 27 8.50 -11.08 -7.32
N LEU A 28 8.90 -10.03 -6.59
CA LEU A 28 8.75 -9.97 -5.14
C LEU A 28 7.27 -10.04 -4.73
N PHE A 29 6.42 -9.16 -5.27
CA PHE A 29 4.98 -9.18 -4.97
C PHE A 29 4.33 -10.52 -5.32
N LYS A 30 4.71 -11.11 -6.46
CA LYS A 30 4.25 -12.44 -6.83
C LYS A 30 4.64 -13.52 -5.82
N ARG A 31 5.87 -13.50 -5.28
CA ARG A 31 6.29 -14.42 -4.21
C ARG A 31 5.52 -14.23 -2.90
N LEU A 32 5.09 -13.00 -2.62
CA LEU A 32 4.25 -12.65 -1.46
C LEU A 32 2.76 -13.02 -1.67
N GLY A 33 2.43 -13.60 -2.83
CA GLY A 33 1.09 -14.10 -3.16
C GLY A 33 0.15 -13.02 -3.67
N PHE A 34 0.66 -11.89 -4.15
CA PHE A 34 -0.15 -10.92 -4.90
C PHE A 34 -0.49 -11.51 -6.28
N GLY A 35 -1.74 -11.34 -6.68
CA GLY A 35 -2.29 -11.94 -7.90
C GLY A 35 -2.98 -10.92 -8.79
N LYS A 36 -3.84 -11.43 -9.68
CA LYS A 36 -4.53 -10.63 -10.69
C LYS A 36 -5.38 -9.50 -10.09
N ILE A 37 -5.99 -9.72 -8.92
CA ILE A 37 -6.82 -8.71 -8.26
C ILE A 37 -6.02 -7.47 -7.83
N ASN A 38 -4.73 -7.65 -7.55
CA ASN A 38 -3.83 -6.60 -7.06
C ASN A 38 -3.03 -5.92 -8.19
N HIS A 39 -3.45 -6.08 -9.45
CA HIS A 39 -2.62 -5.68 -10.59
C HIS A 39 -2.18 -4.21 -10.52
N ASP A 40 -3.11 -3.31 -10.19
CA ASP A 40 -2.81 -1.87 -10.12
C ASP A 40 -1.90 -1.53 -8.94
N PHE A 41 -2.10 -2.18 -7.80
CA PHE A 41 -1.23 -2.07 -6.65
C PHE A 41 0.20 -2.51 -6.98
N VAL A 42 0.35 -3.68 -7.59
CA VAL A 42 1.67 -4.25 -7.94
C VAL A 42 2.37 -3.38 -8.97
N GLU A 43 1.67 -2.93 -10.02
CA GLU A 43 2.27 -2.09 -11.04
C GLU A 43 2.66 -0.71 -10.50
N PHE A 44 1.87 -0.12 -9.61
CA PHE A 44 2.22 1.14 -8.96
C PHE A 44 3.53 1.01 -8.17
N TRP A 45 3.57 0.10 -7.19
CA TRP A 45 4.73 -0.04 -6.32
C TRP A 45 5.97 -0.56 -7.06
N SER A 46 5.78 -1.37 -8.11
CA SER A 46 6.91 -1.82 -8.93
C SER A 46 7.43 -0.74 -9.88
N THR A 47 6.65 0.29 -10.19
CA THR A 47 7.05 1.33 -11.16
C THR A 47 7.64 2.55 -10.47
N TYR A 48 7.02 2.98 -9.37
CA TYR A 48 7.35 4.24 -8.71
C TYR A 48 8.27 4.05 -7.49
N SER A 49 8.05 3.03 -6.65
CA SER A 49 8.89 2.64 -5.49
C SER A 49 9.57 3.83 -4.81
N ASP A 50 8.77 4.63 -4.10
CA ASP A 50 9.25 5.81 -3.38
C ASP A 50 8.37 6.04 -2.13
N GLU A 51 8.81 6.91 -1.24
CA GLU A 51 7.98 7.46 -0.19
C GLU A 51 6.94 8.41 -0.79
N ILE A 52 5.66 8.10 -0.60
CA ILE A 52 4.57 8.85 -1.24
C ILE A 52 3.92 9.79 -0.23
N TYR A 53 4.10 11.10 -0.40
CA TYR A 53 3.51 12.12 0.45
C TYR A 53 2.08 12.45 0.00
N GLY A 54 1.13 12.52 0.93
CA GLY A 54 -0.26 12.82 0.62
C GLY A 54 -1.07 13.35 1.79
N LYS A 55 -2.40 13.29 1.68
CA LYS A 55 -3.34 13.94 2.61
C LYS A 55 -3.23 13.47 4.07
N ILE A 56 -2.78 12.23 4.30
CA ILE A 56 -2.82 11.55 5.61
C ILE A 56 -1.39 11.18 6.07
N GLY A 57 -0.38 11.93 5.64
CA GLY A 57 1.02 11.68 5.98
C GLY A 57 1.83 11.22 4.78
N TYR A 58 2.73 10.26 4.98
CA TYR A 58 3.49 9.62 3.90
C TYR A 58 3.36 8.10 3.96
N LEU A 59 3.27 7.49 2.79
CA LEU A 59 3.36 6.05 2.62
C LEU A 59 4.84 5.66 2.57
N VAL A 60 5.17 4.51 3.18
CA VAL A 60 6.52 3.93 3.04
C VAL A 60 6.77 3.56 1.58
N ASP A 61 8.03 3.54 1.15
CA ASP A 61 8.40 2.80 -0.05
C ASP A 61 8.17 1.31 0.22
N LEU A 62 6.97 0.84 -0.10
CA LEU A 62 6.53 -0.50 0.22
C LEU A 62 7.36 -1.55 -0.53
N ALA A 63 7.74 -1.28 -1.77
CA ALA A 63 8.49 -2.25 -2.55
C ALA A 63 9.88 -2.46 -1.94
N MET A 64 10.52 -1.39 -1.48
CA MET A 64 11.78 -1.44 -0.74
C MET A 64 11.62 -2.06 0.65
N ASP A 65 10.59 -1.69 1.42
CA ASP A 65 10.29 -2.24 2.76
C ASP A 65 10.10 -3.77 2.72
N LEU A 66 9.44 -4.28 1.67
CA LEU A 66 9.18 -5.70 1.51
C LEU A 66 10.37 -6.50 0.98
N GLU A 67 11.47 -5.86 0.53
CA GLU A 67 12.67 -6.59 0.11
C GLU A 67 13.28 -7.40 1.26
N ASP A 68 13.37 -6.79 2.45
CA ASP A 68 13.64 -7.49 3.70
C ASP A 68 12.35 -7.62 4.51
N PHE A 69 11.48 -8.52 4.03
CA PHE A 69 10.19 -8.77 4.65
C PHE A 69 10.27 -8.99 6.17
N SER A 70 11.37 -9.58 6.67
CA SER A 70 11.53 -9.90 8.08
C SER A 70 11.58 -8.68 9.00
N SER A 71 12.03 -7.54 8.47
CA SER A 71 12.12 -6.23 9.13
C SER A 71 11.05 -5.24 8.65
N SER A 72 10.22 -5.63 7.67
CA SER A 72 9.14 -4.80 7.13
C SER A 72 8.13 -4.37 8.18
N GLN A 73 7.49 -3.22 7.96
CA GLN A 73 6.44 -2.73 8.85
C GLN A 73 5.28 -3.71 8.98
N THR A 74 4.93 -4.35 7.86
CA THR A 74 3.88 -5.37 7.83
C THR A 74 4.22 -6.53 8.77
N GLU A 75 5.44 -7.06 8.71
CA GLU A 75 5.83 -8.20 9.55
C GLU A 75 5.95 -7.82 11.03
N ILE A 76 6.39 -6.60 11.33
CA ILE A 76 6.40 -6.08 12.70
C ILE A 76 4.98 -6.06 13.29
N LEU A 77 3.99 -5.58 12.54
CA LEU A 77 2.59 -5.57 13.00
C LEU A 77 2.02 -6.98 13.15
N ARG A 78 2.37 -7.91 12.26
CA ARG A 78 1.96 -9.32 12.40
C ARG A 78 2.46 -9.91 13.72
N LYS A 79 3.74 -9.69 14.04
CA LYS A 79 4.36 -10.18 15.28
C LYS A 79 3.80 -9.51 16.54
N ASN A 80 3.58 -8.20 16.49
CA ASN A 80 3.26 -7.42 17.69
C ASN A 80 1.78 -7.41 18.04
N ILE A 81 0.92 -7.33 17.03
CA ILE A 81 -0.52 -7.13 17.22
C ILE A 81 -1.38 -8.19 16.55
N GLY A 82 -0.78 -9.18 15.88
CA GLY A 82 -1.52 -10.26 15.21
C GLY A 82 -2.25 -9.80 13.95
N LEU A 83 -1.68 -8.84 13.20
CA LEU A 83 -2.24 -8.41 11.92
C LEU A 83 -2.45 -9.63 11.00
N PRO A 84 -3.63 -9.83 10.38
CA PRO A 84 -3.85 -10.97 9.50
C PRO A 84 -2.99 -10.93 8.22
N ASP A 85 -2.62 -12.11 7.68
CA ASP A 85 -1.69 -12.28 6.56
C ASP A 85 -2.11 -11.62 5.23
N ASN A 86 -3.40 -11.32 5.08
CA ASN A 86 -3.91 -10.62 3.92
C ASN A 86 -3.68 -9.10 3.97
N TYR A 87 -3.37 -8.54 5.14
CA TYR A 87 -3.13 -7.11 5.26
C TYR A 87 -1.65 -6.76 5.13
N PHE A 88 -1.40 -5.64 4.45
CA PHE A 88 -0.10 -4.99 4.30
C PHE A 88 -0.20 -3.54 4.76
N SER A 89 0.74 -3.10 5.59
CA SER A 89 0.78 -1.70 6.06
C SER A 89 1.42 -0.82 5.00
N LEU A 90 0.77 0.30 4.68
CA LEU A 90 1.27 1.29 3.73
C LEU A 90 1.86 2.52 4.41
N LEU A 91 1.52 2.76 5.68
CA LEU A 91 1.89 3.99 6.39
C LEU A 91 3.10 3.73 7.31
N ASN A 92 3.98 4.72 7.44
CA ASN A 92 5.12 4.61 8.36
C ASN A 92 4.70 4.83 9.82
N ASN A 93 5.33 4.14 10.77
CA ASN A 93 4.96 4.10 12.19
C ASN A 93 4.99 5.46 12.94
N GLU A 94 5.34 6.57 12.31
CA GLU A 94 5.46 7.86 12.98
C GLU A 94 4.13 8.52 13.34
N LEU A 95 3.00 8.07 12.76
CA LEU A 95 1.70 8.74 12.90
C LEU A 95 0.70 8.01 13.83
N ASP A 96 1.12 6.94 14.51
CA ASP A 96 0.30 6.03 15.35
C ASP A 96 -0.87 5.31 14.60
N ASP A 97 -1.46 5.94 13.59
CA ASP A 97 -2.55 5.42 12.76
C ASP A 97 -2.06 4.45 11.67
N TYR A 98 -3.00 3.73 11.05
CA TYR A 98 -2.71 2.68 10.08
C TYR A 98 -3.42 2.91 8.75
N ILE A 99 -2.69 2.66 7.65
CA ILE A 99 -3.28 2.42 6.32
C ILE A 99 -2.98 0.97 5.94
N LEU A 100 -4.02 0.16 5.81
CA LEU A 100 -3.93 -1.27 5.59
C LEU A 100 -4.52 -1.64 4.23
N TYR A 101 -3.71 -2.23 3.36
CA TYR A 101 -4.12 -2.82 2.09
C TYR A 101 -4.53 -4.28 2.28
N ASP A 102 -5.72 -4.67 1.83
CA ASP A 102 -6.16 -6.07 1.82
C ASP A 102 -5.87 -6.72 0.46
N LYS A 103 -4.84 -7.58 0.42
CA LYS A 103 -4.48 -8.26 -0.83
C LYS A 103 -5.53 -9.23 -1.35
N ASN A 104 -6.50 -9.65 -0.53
CA ASN A 104 -7.54 -10.58 -0.99
C ASN A 104 -8.66 -9.87 -1.75
N THR A 105 -8.83 -8.56 -1.56
CA THR A 105 -9.98 -7.79 -2.04
C THR A 105 -9.62 -6.53 -2.81
N ASP A 106 -8.34 -6.11 -2.77
CA ASP A 106 -7.85 -4.82 -3.26
C ASP A 106 -8.35 -3.60 -2.46
N GLU A 107 -9.05 -3.81 -1.34
CA GLU A 107 -9.56 -2.74 -0.48
C GLU A 107 -8.44 -2.08 0.34
N VAL A 108 -8.64 -0.82 0.70
CA VAL A 108 -7.75 -0.08 1.61
C VAL A 108 -8.54 0.46 2.79
N PHE A 109 -7.96 0.36 3.99
CA PHE A 109 -8.57 0.80 5.23
C PHE A 109 -7.67 1.80 5.95
N PHE A 110 -8.24 2.91 6.39
CA PHE A 110 -7.63 3.79 7.36
C PHE A 110 -8.21 3.48 8.75
N VAL A 111 -7.32 3.21 9.70
CA VAL A 111 -7.66 2.80 11.05
C VAL A 111 -6.89 3.66 12.03
N GLU A 112 -7.60 4.41 12.86
CA GLU A 112 -6.96 5.16 13.95
C GLU A 112 -6.33 4.21 14.97
N ALA A 113 -5.19 4.62 15.53
CA ALA A 113 -4.38 3.79 16.45
C ALA A 113 -5.21 3.08 17.54
N PRO A 114 -6.12 3.77 18.26
CA PRO A 114 -6.91 3.15 19.34
C PRO A 114 -7.88 2.06 18.87
N ASN A 115 -8.15 1.97 17.56
CA ASN A 115 -9.13 1.06 16.99
C ASN A 115 -8.51 -0.15 16.28
N ILE A 116 -7.19 -0.29 16.23
CA ILE A 116 -6.53 -1.37 15.49
C ILE A 116 -6.96 -2.78 15.93
N GLN A 117 -7.13 -3.01 17.23
CA GLN A 117 -7.59 -4.32 17.71
C GLN A 117 -9.04 -4.60 17.27
N LYS A 118 -9.91 -3.58 17.29
CA LYS A 118 -11.28 -3.73 16.80
C LYS A 118 -11.33 -3.94 15.29
N PHE A 119 -10.36 -3.39 14.54
CA PHE A 119 -10.20 -3.69 13.12
C PHE A 119 -9.86 -5.17 12.90
N ILE A 120 -8.87 -5.69 13.63
CA ILE A 120 -8.43 -7.09 13.50
C ILE A 120 -9.56 -8.06 13.84
N GLU A 121 -10.31 -7.78 14.91
CA GLU A 121 -11.38 -8.68 15.37
C GLU A 121 -12.68 -8.57 14.55
N ASN A 122 -13.07 -7.34 14.18
CA ASN A 122 -14.42 -7.04 13.70
C ASN A 122 -14.45 -6.16 12.44
N LYS A 123 -13.31 -5.92 11.79
CA LYS A 123 -13.17 -5.06 10.60
C LYS A 123 -13.74 -3.65 10.84
N GLN A 124 -13.59 -3.09 12.04
CA GLN A 124 -13.94 -1.69 12.34
C GLN A 124 -12.83 -0.73 11.86
N PHE A 125 -13.18 0.25 11.03
CA PHE A 125 -12.25 1.22 10.45
C PHE A 125 -12.84 2.63 10.46
N SER A 126 -11.98 3.64 10.35
CA SER A 126 -12.38 5.06 10.30
C SER A 126 -12.76 5.48 8.88
N LYS A 127 -12.02 5.00 7.88
CA LYS A 127 -12.30 5.23 6.45
C LYS A 127 -11.91 4.02 5.62
N HIS A 128 -12.55 3.85 4.47
CA HIS A 128 -12.35 2.75 3.55
C HIS A 128 -12.42 3.22 2.10
N TRP A 129 -11.63 2.57 1.25
CA TRP A 129 -11.68 2.70 -0.19
C TRP A 129 -11.87 1.32 -0.81
N ASN A 130 -12.78 1.24 -1.78
CA ASN A 130 -13.17 -0.02 -2.44
C ASN A 130 -12.07 -0.65 -3.30
N SER A 131 -11.00 0.09 -3.61
CA SER A 131 -9.87 -0.37 -4.41
C SER A 131 -8.63 0.46 -4.11
N PHE A 132 -7.46 -0.08 -4.45
CA PHE A 132 -6.21 0.66 -4.36
C PHE A 132 -6.23 1.93 -5.22
N GLU A 133 -6.81 1.84 -6.42
CA GLU A 133 -6.92 2.99 -7.34
C GLU A 133 -7.72 4.15 -6.71
N TYR A 134 -8.87 3.86 -6.07
CA TYR A 134 -9.63 4.91 -5.39
C TYR A 134 -8.86 5.51 -4.22
N PHE A 135 -8.15 4.67 -3.46
CA PHE A 135 -7.29 5.13 -2.38
C PHE A 135 -6.20 6.08 -2.88
N ILE A 136 -5.38 5.65 -3.84
CA ILE A 136 -4.19 6.43 -4.22
C ILE A 136 -4.58 7.74 -4.90
N LYS A 137 -5.67 7.77 -5.68
CA LYS A 137 -6.21 9.01 -6.26
C LYS A 137 -6.66 9.99 -5.18
N ASP A 138 -7.45 9.53 -4.21
CA ASP A 138 -7.91 10.39 -3.12
C ASP A 138 -6.74 10.85 -2.23
N TYR A 139 -5.80 9.94 -1.93
CA TYR A 139 -4.62 10.21 -1.10
C TYR A 139 -3.73 11.31 -1.69
N LEU A 140 -3.53 11.29 -3.01
CA LEU A 140 -2.76 12.29 -3.76
C LEU A 140 -3.57 13.55 -4.13
N ASN A 141 -4.84 13.63 -3.69
CA ASN A 141 -5.75 14.71 -4.08
C ASN A 141 -5.92 14.87 -5.61
N TYR A 142 -5.82 13.76 -6.34
CA TYR A 142 -6.01 13.75 -7.78
C TYR A 142 -7.50 13.91 -8.10
N ASN A 143 -7.87 15.09 -8.60
CA ASN A 143 -9.20 15.38 -9.11
C ASN A 143 -9.12 15.35 -10.64
N ALA A 144 -9.72 14.32 -11.25
CA ALA A 144 -9.85 14.20 -12.70
C ALA A 144 -10.85 15.21 -13.27
#